data_AF-A0A183UB11-F1
#
_entry.id   AF-A0A183UB11-F1
#
_cell.length_a   1.000
_cell.length_b   1.000
_cell.length_c   1.000
_cell.angle_alpha   90.00
_cell.angle_beta   90.00
_cell.angle_gamma   90.00
#
_symmetry.space_group_name_H-M   'P 1'
#
loop_
_entity.id
_entity.type
_entity.pdbx_description
1 polymer ?
#
loop_
_entity_poly.entity_id
_entity_poly.type
_entity_poly.pdbx_seq_one_letter_code
_entity_poly.pdbx_strand_id
1 'polypeptide(L)'
;MLSRDILECGSRAFVSFIESYARHDCAVVCPLQNLDVVGHAHAYGLLRMPRMDELRGRDLTAFKRADIDTSSIAFKEKAREKQRQANLAERNEQLQQISKEEEERAKEAQKVLIPAVRKKRKRRADAEKRKEWEELASDFALLKKFKNGRLSKKELASF
;
A
#
# COMPACT_ATOMS: atom_id res chain seq x y z
N MET A 1 -21.48 25.34 -25.16
CA MET A 1 -22.30 24.80 -24.05
C MET A 1 -21.52 23.87 -23.11
N LEU A 2 -20.28 23.49 -23.43
CA LEU A 2 -19.45 22.69 -22.51
C LEU A 2 -18.82 23.61 -21.45
N SER A 3 -19.41 23.67 -20.26
CA SER A 3 -18.91 24.48 -19.14
C SER A 3 -18.37 23.57 -18.05
N ARG A 4 -17.16 23.85 -17.57
CA ARG A 4 -16.51 23.13 -16.47
C ARG A 4 -17.36 23.11 -15.19
N ASP A 5 -18.13 24.17 -14.93
CA ASP A 5 -19.04 24.25 -13.77
C ASP A 5 -20.05 23.08 -13.74
N ILE A 6 -20.60 22.69 -14.89
CA ILE A 6 -21.58 21.60 -14.98
C ILE A 6 -20.90 20.25 -14.72
N LEU A 7 -19.69 20.06 -15.26
CA LEU A 7 -18.88 18.87 -15.03
C LEU A 7 -18.56 18.68 -13.54
N GLU A 8 -18.11 19.74 -12.88
CA GLU A 8 -17.76 19.69 -11.45
C GLU A 8 -18.99 19.57 -10.57
N CYS A 9 -20.10 20.23 -10.95
CA CYS A 9 -21.38 20.08 -10.26
C CYS A 9 -21.88 18.64 -10.30
N GLY A 10 -21.88 17.98 -11.47
CA GLY A 10 -22.28 16.58 -11.61
C GLY A 10 -21.40 15.64 -10.77
N SER A 11 -20.09 15.85 -10.82
CA SER A 11 -19.13 15.08 -10.00
C SER A 11 -19.37 15.27 -8.51
N ARG A 12 -19.58 16.52 -8.06
CA ARG A 12 -19.84 16.85 -6.65
C ARG A 12 -21.18 16.31 -6.17
N ALA A 13 -22.22 16.40 -6.99
CA ALA A 13 -23.54 15.87 -6.68
C ALA A 13 -23.47 14.35 -6.45
N PHE A 14 -22.80 13.62 -7.34
CA PHE A 14 -22.59 12.18 -7.18
C PHE A 14 -21.81 11.83 -5.91
N VAL A 15 -20.72 12.54 -5.63
CA VAL A 15 -19.93 12.33 -4.40
C VAL A 15 -20.80 12.56 -3.16
N SER A 16 -21.54 13.65 -3.11
CA SER A 16 -22.42 13.95 -1.97
C SER A 16 -23.53 12.92 -1.78
N PHE A 17 -24.06 12.36 -2.88
CA PHE A 17 -25.04 11.27 -2.83
C PHE A 17 -24.43 10.03 -2.18
N ILE A 18 -23.26 9.57 -2.64
CA ILE A 18 -22.59 8.39 -2.08
C ILE A 18 -22.18 8.62 -0.61
N GLU A 19 -21.64 9.79 -0.27
CA GLU A 19 -21.30 10.14 1.12
C GLU A 19 -22.53 10.14 2.02
N SER A 20 -23.64 10.74 1.57
CA SER A 20 -24.89 10.75 2.34
C SER A 20 -25.41 9.33 2.55
N TYR A 21 -25.30 8.47 1.54
CA TYR A 21 -25.71 7.08 1.62
C TYR A 21 -24.86 6.29 2.62
N ALA A 22 -23.55 6.57 2.68
CA ALA A 22 -22.64 5.92 3.62
C ALA A 22 -22.84 6.40 5.08
N ARG A 23 -23.23 7.66 5.28
CA ARG A 23 -23.42 8.25 6.63
C ARG A 23 -24.79 7.96 7.23
N HIS A 24 -25.84 7.85 6.43
CA HIS A 24 -27.21 7.65 6.90
C HIS A 24 -27.57 6.16 7.04
N ASP A 25 -28.62 5.87 7.81
CA ASP A 25 -29.16 4.52 8.04
C ASP A 25 -29.78 3.86 6.79
N CYS A 26 -29.56 4.44 5.60
CA CYS A 26 -29.94 3.87 4.31
C CYS A 26 -29.31 2.49 4.09
N ALA A 27 -28.19 2.19 4.76
CA ALA A 27 -27.56 0.87 4.78
C ALA A 27 -28.48 -0.25 5.32
N VAL A 28 -29.47 0.09 6.16
CA VAL A 28 -30.41 -0.89 6.75
C VAL A 28 -31.35 -1.47 5.70
N VAL A 29 -31.86 -0.62 4.80
CA VAL A 29 -32.82 -1.05 3.76
C VAL A 29 -32.08 -1.56 2.52
N CYS A 30 -31.02 -0.85 2.12
CA CYS A 30 -30.22 -1.18 0.95
C CYS A 30 -28.74 -1.04 1.32
N PRO A 31 -28.01 -2.14 1.55
CA PRO A 31 -26.59 -2.08 1.81
C PRO A 31 -25.87 -1.37 0.67
N LEU A 32 -24.88 -0.51 0.99
CA LEU A 32 -24.11 0.17 -0.03
C LEU A 32 -23.52 -0.84 -1.01
N GLN A 33 -23.15 -2.06 -0.58
CA GLN A 33 -22.61 -3.13 -1.44
C GLN A 33 -23.53 -3.52 -2.61
N ASN A 34 -24.85 -3.48 -2.39
CA ASN A 34 -25.85 -3.86 -3.38
C ASN A 34 -26.31 -2.66 -4.24
N LEU A 35 -25.78 -1.45 -3.98
CA LEU A 35 -26.09 -0.26 -4.74
C LEU A 35 -25.40 -0.31 -6.11
N ASP A 36 -26.16 -0.16 -7.19
CA ASP A 36 -25.61 -0.04 -8.55
C ASP A 36 -24.96 1.34 -8.76
N VAL A 37 -23.72 1.47 -8.31
CA VAL A 37 -22.93 2.71 -8.42
C VAL A 37 -22.73 3.13 -9.88
N VAL A 38 -22.61 2.17 -10.79
CA VAL A 38 -22.33 2.43 -12.21
C VAL A 38 -23.57 3.01 -12.89
N GLY A 39 -24.76 2.45 -12.64
CA GLY A 39 -26.02 3.01 -13.13
C GLY A 39 -26.26 4.44 -12.64
N HIS A 40 -25.99 4.70 -11.36
CA HIS A 40 -26.07 6.06 -10.82
C HIS A 40 -25.05 6.99 -11.48
N ALA A 41 -23.79 6.56 -11.67
CA ALA A 41 -22.78 7.35 -12.35
C ALA A 41 -23.19 7.76 -13.77
N HIS A 42 -23.88 6.87 -14.50
CA HIS A 42 -24.46 7.17 -15.80
C HIS A 42 -25.65 8.15 -15.72
N ALA A 43 -26.53 8.00 -14.73
CA ALA A 43 -27.65 8.92 -14.49
C ALA A 43 -27.19 10.36 -14.18
N TYR A 44 -26.09 10.49 -13.43
CA TYR A 44 -25.45 11.79 -13.16
C TYR A 44 -24.60 12.32 -14.33
N GLY A 45 -24.45 11.56 -15.42
CA GLY A 45 -23.71 11.98 -16.62
C GLY A 45 -22.21 12.13 -16.40
N LEU A 46 -21.61 11.31 -15.54
CA LEU A 46 -20.19 11.40 -15.24
C LEU A 46 -19.34 10.99 -16.46
N LEU A 47 -18.34 11.82 -16.80
CA LEU A 47 -17.33 11.47 -17.81
C LEU A 47 -16.23 10.56 -17.24
N ARG A 48 -15.93 10.75 -15.95
CA ARG A 48 -14.89 10.03 -15.21
C ARG A 48 -15.36 9.77 -13.79
N MET A 49 -15.09 8.56 -13.28
CA MET A 49 -15.35 8.20 -11.89
C MET A 49 -14.46 9.01 -10.93
N PRO A 50 -15.06 9.69 -9.93
CA PRO A 50 -14.34 10.24 -8.80
C PRO A 50 -13.61 9.14 -8.00
N ARG A 51 -12.46 9.48 -7.42
CA ARG A 51 -11.75 8.58 -6.50
C ARG A 51 -12.30 8.81 -5.09
N MET A 52 -12.89 7.78 -4.51
CA MET A 52 -13.50 7.80 -3.18
C MET A 52 -13.14 6.54 -2.39
N ASP A 53 -13.09 6.65 -1.06
CA ASP A 53 -12.71 5.55 -0.18
C ASP A 53 -13.86 4.55 -0.01
N GLU A 54 -15.10 5.00 -0.12
CA GLU A 54 -16.34 4.23 -0.09
C GLU A 54 -16.53 3.35 -1.34
N LEU A 55 -15.88 3.72 -2.43
CA LEU A 55 -15.87 2.99 -3.70
C LEU A 55 -14.61 2.11 -3.86
N ARG A 56 -13.71 2.14 -2.89
CA ARG A 56 -12.46 1.38 -2.93
C ARG A 56 -12.77 -0.12 -2.77
N GLY A 57 -12.34 -0.92 -3.75
CA GLY A 57 -12.53 -2.37 -3.75
C GLY A 57 -13.82 -2.88 -4.41
N ARG A 58 -14.55 -2.02 -5.13
CA ARG A 58 -15.73 -2.43 -5.93
C ARG A 58 -15.42 -2.67 -7.39
N ASP A 59 -16.25 -3.51 -8.02
CA ASP A 59 -16.24 -3.75 -9.45
C ASP A 59 -16.84 -2.57 -10.22
N LEU A 60 -15.97 -1.64 -10.61
CA LEU A 60 -16.33 -0.48 -11.45
C LEU A 60 -16.05 -0.73 -12.94
N THR A 61 -15.85 -2.00 -13.33
CA THR A 61 -15.46 -2.41 -14.70
C THR A 61 -16.53 -2.09 -15.74
N ALA A 62 -17.80 -2.08 -15.34
CA ALA A 62 -18.92 -1.75 -16.22
C ALA A 62 -18.97 -0.25 -16.60
N PHE A 63 -18.28 0.63 -15.88
CA PHE A 63 -18.27 2.05 -16.19
C PHE A 63 -17.36 2.35 -17.39
N LYS A 64 -17.98 2.70 -18.52
CA LYS A 64 -17.27 3.16 -19.72
C LYS A 64 -16.86 4.62 -19.55
N ARG A 65 -15.55 4.87 -19.47
CA ARG A 65 -15.00 6.23 -19.47
C ARG A 65 -15.21 6.86 -20.83
N ALA A 66 -15.56 8.15 -20.86
CA ALA A 66 -15.58 8.91 -22.09
C ALA A 66 -14.14 9.28 -22.50
N ASP A 67 -13.82 9.19 -23.79
CA ASP A 67 -12.52 9.58 -24.37
C ASP A 67 -12.33 11.10 -24.47
N ILE A 68 -12.92 11.85 -23.54
CA ILE A 68 -12.89 13.30 -23.50
C ILE A 68 -11.86 13.74 -22.47
N ASP A 69 -10.90 14.56 -22.90
CA ASP A 69 -9.96 15.18 -21.97
C ASP A 69 -10.65 16.25 -21.13
N THR A 70 -11.06 15.87 -19.92
CA THR A 70 -11.67 16.79 -18.96
C THR A 70 -10.79 17.99 -18.61
N SER A 71 -9.46 17.88 -18.76
CA SER A 71 -8.51 18.92 -18.35
C SER A 71 -8.52 20.15 -19.26
N SER A 72 -8.90 19.95 -20.53
CA SER A 72 -9.02 20.99 -21.56
C SER A 72 -10.29 21.84 -21.43
N ILE A 73 -11.27 21.41 -20.63
CA ILE A 73 -12.53 22.11 -20.42
C ILE A 73 -12.28 23.29 -19.46
N ALA A 74 -12.27 24.52 -20.00
CA ALA A 74 -12.09 25.74 -19.22
C ALA A 74 -13.39 26.22 -18.56
N PHE A 75 -13.24 27.00 -17.49
CA PHE A 75 -14.35 27.79 -16.95
C PHE A 75 -14.76 28.91 -17.91
N LYS A 76 -16.05 29.27 -17.88
CA LYS A 76 -16.56 30.42 -18.65
C LYS A 76 -16.01 31.74 -18.10
N GLU A 77 -15.80 31.83 -16.79
CA GLU A 77 -15.22 33.00 -16.12
C GLU A 77 -13.69 32.94 -16.04
N LYS A 78 -13.03 33.99 -16.55
CA LYS A 78 -11.56 34.12 -16.52
C LYS A 78 -10.98 34.17 -15.10
N ALA A 79 -11.72 34.72 -14.14
CA ALA A 79 -11.28 34.81 -12.74
C ALA A 79 -11.19 33.41 -12.09
N ARG A 80 -12.21 32.57 -12.28
CA ARG A 80 -12.23 31.18 -11.81
C ARG A 80 -11.14 30.34 -12.47
N GLU A 81 -10.89 30.54 -13.75
CA GLU A 81 -9.82 29.80 -14.45
C GLU A 81 -8.43 30.16 -13.91
N LYS A 82 -8.17 31.45 -13.61
CA LYS A 82 -6.91 31.85 -12.95
C LYS A 82 -6.77 31.21 -11.57
N GLN A 83 -7.83 31.21 -10.77
CA GLN A 83 -7.82 30.57 -9.45
C GLN A 83 -7.59 29.06 -9.55
N ARG A 84 -8.22 28.40 -10.54
CA ARG A 84 -7.99 26.97 -10.81
C ARG A 84 -6.52 26.69 -11.12
N GLN A 85 -5.90 27.49 -11.99
CA GLN A 85 -4.50 27.31 -12.36
C GLN A 85 -3.57 27.50 -11.15
N ALA A 86 -3.83 28.50 -10.31
CA ALA A 86 -3.11 28.69 -9.05
C ALA A 86 -3.26 27.48 -8.12
N ASN A 87 -4.49 27.04 -7.85
CA ASN A 87 -4.75 25.88 -7.00
C ASN A 87 -4.11 24.60 -7.55
N LEU A 88 -4.08 24.43 -8.88
CA LEU A 88 -3.49 23.26 -9.52
C LEU A 88 -1.96 23.27 -9.41
N ALA A 89 -1.33 24.45 -9.52
CA ALA A 89 0.10 24.61 -9.27
C ALA A 89 0.45 24.29 -7.81
N GLU A 90 -0.26 24.89 -6.85
CA GLU A 90 -0.08 24.63 -5.42
C GLU A 90 -0.26 23.15 -5.08
N ARG A 91 -1.30 22.50 -5.62
CA ARG A 91 -1.55 21.07 -5.42
C ARG A 91 -0.40 20.20 -5.94
N ASN A 92 0.13 20.53 -7.12
CA ASN A 92 1.25 19.79 -7.70
C ASN A 92 2.54 19.98 -6.88
N GLU A 93 2.80 21.19 -6.40
CA GLU A 93 3.94 21.47 -5.53
C GLU A 93 3.85 20.70 -4.20
N GLN A 94 2.67 20.69 -3.57
CA GLN A 94 2.43 19.91 -2.35
C GLN A 94 2.64 18.42 -2.57
N LEU A 95 2.12 17.85 -3.67
CA LEU A 95 2.33 16.44 -4.00
C LEU A 95 3.80 16.10 -4.23
N GLN A 96 4.55 17.00 -4.88
CA GLN A 96 5.99 16.83 -5.05
C GLN A 96 6.74 16.88 -3.72
N GLN A 97 6.38 17.80 -2.82
CA GLN A 97 6.98 17.87 -1.48
C GLN A 97 6.71 16.60 -0.69
N ILE A 98 5.46 16.13 -0.65
CA ILE A 98 5.08 14.89 0.04
C ILE A 98 5.86 13.69 -0.53
N SER A 99 5.96 13.57 -1.86
CA SER A 99 6.72 12.47 -2.48
C SER A 99 8.21 12.49 -2.10
N LYS A 100 8.83 13.68 -2.05
CA LYS A 100 10.23 13.83 -1.63
C LYS A 100 10.41 13.49 -0.17
N GLU A 101 9.49 13.92 0.69
CA GLU A 101 9.52 13.57 2.12
C GLU A 101 9.35 12.07 2.35
N GLU A 102 8.43 11.42 1.64
CA GLU A 102 8.22 9.97 1.72
C GLU A 102 9.46 9.19 1.26
N GLU A 103 10.10 9.64 0.17
CA GLU A 103 11.35 9.05 -0.30
C GLU A 103 12.50 9.21 0.71
N GLU A 104 12.66 10.39 1.32
CA GLU A 104 13.69 10.60 2.33
C GLU A 104 13.42 9.76 3.59
N ARG A 105 12.18 9.70 4.07
CA ARG A 105 11.80 8.83 5.20
C ARG A 105 12.05 7.36 4.88
N ALA A 106 11.76 6.92 3.66
CA ALA A 106 12.01 5.54 3.23
C ALA A 106 13.53 5.23 3.19
N LYS A 107 14.36 6.16 2.71
CA LYS A 107 15.83 6.03 2.73
C LYS A 107 16.37 5.97 4.15
N GLU A 108 15.89 6.81 5.05
CA GLU A 108 16.28 6.78 6.47
C GLU A 108 15.89 5.46 7.14
N ALA A 109 14.65 4.99 6.92
CA ALA A 109 14.20 3.71 7.43
C ALA A 109 15.06 2.54 6.91
N GLN A 110 15.44 2.56 5.63
CA GLN A 110 16.34 1.55 5.05
C GLN A 110 17.75 1.61 5.66
N LYS A 111 18.31 2.81 5.90
CA LYS A 111 19.62 2.98 6.55
C LYS A 111 19.67 2.36 7.94
N VAL A 112 18.55 2.33 8.67
CA VAL A 112 18.47 1.69 10.00
C VAL A 112 18.19 0.19 9.90
N LEU A 113 17.28 -0.20 9.00
CA LEU A 113 16.83 -1.60 8.88
C LEU A 113 17.94 -2.52 8.34
N ILE A 114 18.69 -2.10 7.33
CA ILE A 114 19.71 -2.95 6.66
C ILE A 114 20.84 -3.36 7.63
N PRO A 115 21.45 -2.45 8.41
CA PRO A 115 22.44 -2.83 9.43
C PRO A 115 21.86 -3.72 10.54
N ALA A 116 20.63 -3.44 10.98
CA ALA A 116 19.97 -4.23 12.02
C ALA A 116 19.76 -5.70 11.58
N VAL A 117 19.28 -5.90 10.34
CA VAL A 117 19.10 -7.24 9.75
C VAL A 117 20.45 -7.95 9.58
N ARG A 118 21.48 -7.25 9.10
CA ARG A 118 22.85 -7.80 8.98
C ARG A 118 23.42 -8.25 10.32
N LYS A 119 23.27 -7.43 11.37
CA LYS A 119 23.74 -7.75 12.73
C LYS A 119 23.02 -8.98 13.30
N LYS A 120 21.70 -9.09 13.08
CA LYS A 120 20.90 -10.25 13.49
C LYS A 120 21.32 -11.53 12.77
N ARG A 121 21.58 -11.47 11.46
CA ARG A 121 22.10 -12.62 10.69
C ARG A 121 23.48 -13.06 11.19
N LYS A 122 24.39 -12.12 11.42
CA LYS A 122 25.73 -12.44 11.94
C LYS A 122 25.67 -13.14 13.29
N ARG A 123 24.86 -12.62 14.22
CA ARG A 123 24.65 -13.25 15.54
C ARG A 123 24.11 -14.68 15.46
N ARG A 124 23.22 -14.97 14.50
CA ARG A 124 22.71 -16.34 14.28
C ARG A 124 23.81 -17.27 13.76
N ALA A 125 24.55 -16.83 12.74
CA ALA A 125 25.67 -17.61 12.20
C ALA A 125 26.76 -17.87 13.24
N ASP A 126 27.08 -16.89 14.08
CA ASP A 126 28.06 -17.06 15.18
C ASP A 126 27.54 -18.04 16.25
N ALA A 127 26.24 -18.07 16.50
CA ALA A 127 25.62 -19.01 17.44
C ALA A 127 25.58 -20.44 16.89
N GLU A 128 25.29 -20.62 15.60
CA GLU A 128 25.35 -21.93 14.92
C GLU A 128 26.77 -22.49 14.93
N LYS A 129 27.76 -21.68 14.56
CA LYS A 129 29.18 -22.08 14.65
C LYS A 129 29.56 -22.53 16.05
N ARG A 130 29.13 -21.81 17.10
CA ARG A 130 29.45 -22.21 18.48
C ARG A 130 28.90 -23.60 18.82
N LYS A 131 27.68 -23.91 18.39
CA LYS A 131 27.08 -25.24 18.58
C LYS A 131 27.86 -26.32 17.84
N GLU A 132 28.22 -26.07 16.57
CA GLU A 132 29.05 -26.99 15.78
C GLU A 132 30.40 -27.26 16.47
N TRP A 133 31.06 -26.23 17.01
CA TRP A 133 32.31 -26.38 17.76
C TRP A 133 32.13 -27.19 19.05
N GLU A 134 31.00 -27.02 19.76
CA GLU A 134 30.68 -27.80 20.96
C GLU A 134 30.43 -29.28 20.62
N GLU A 135 29.70 -29.57 19.54
CA GLU A 135 29.45 -30.93 19.03
C GLU A 135 30.76 -31.62 18.61
N LEU A 136 31.59 -30.94 17.81
CA LEU A 136 32.92 -31.42 17.44
C LEU A 136 33.82 -31.69 18.67
N ALA A 137 33.72 -30.85 19.70
CA ALA A 137 34.48 -31.05 20.94
C ALA A 137 34.00 -32.29 21.71
N SER A 138 32.69 -32.55 21.76
CA SER A 138 32.16 -33.78 22.34
C SER A 138 32.60 -35.03 21.59
N ASP A 139 32.55 -34.99 20.25
CA ASP A 139 32.98 -36.11 19.39
C ASP A 139 34.47 -36.41 19.57
N PHE A 140 35.30 -35.36 19.61
CA PHE A 140 36.73 -35.51 19.84
C PHE A 140 37.04 -36.10 21.24
N ALA A 141 36.26 -35.73 22.25
CA ALA A 141 36.41 -36.30 23.60
C ALA A 141 36.06 -37.80 23.63
N LEU A 142 35.02 -38.22 22.90
CA LEU A 142 34.65 -39.64 22.75
C LEU A 142 35.76 -40.43 22.05
N LEU A 143 36.29 -39.90 20.94
CA LEU A 143 37.43 -40.47 20.20
C LEU A 143 38.69 -40.62 21.09
N LYS A 144 38.98 -39.61 21.92
CA LYS A 144 40.12 -39.67 22.85
C LYS A 144 39.93 -40.74 23.93
N LYS A 145 38.71 -40.90 24.45
CA LYS A 145 38.38 -41.98 25.41
C LYS A 145 38.50 -43.36 24.77
N PHE A 146 38.07 -43.52 23.51
CA PHE A 146 38.24 -44.74 22.73
C PHE A 146 39.72 -45.08 22.50
N LYS A 147 40.53 -44.10 22.06
CA LYS A 147 41.97 -44.27 21.85
C LYS A 147 42.71 -44.69 23.12
N ASN A 148 42.29 -44.18 24.27
CA ASN A 148 42.86 -44.51 25.57
C ASN A 148 42.30 -45.82 26.17
N GLY A 149 41.52 -46.61 25.41
CA GLY A 149 40.99 -47.91 25.81
C GLY A 149 39.85 -47.88 26.84
N ARG A 150 39.29 -46.69 27.13
CA ARG A 150 38.22 -46.49 28.12
C ARG A 150 36.81 -46.63 27.57
N LEU A 151 36.65 -46.93 26.27
CA LEU A 151 35.38 -47.21 25.61
C LEU A 151 35.54 -48.38 24.63
N SER A 152 34.59 -49.32 24.62
CA SER A 152 34.57 -50.42 23.66
C SER A 152 33.91 -50.03 22.32
N LYS A 153 34.20 -50.76 21.25
CA LYS A 153 33.60 -50.52 19.91
C LYS A 153 32.07 -50.58 19.89
N LYS A 154 31.46 -51.40 20.75
CA LYS A 154 30.00 -51.57 20.83
C LYS A 154 29.33 -50.39 21.53
N GLU A 155 29.98 -49.82 22.55
CA GLU A 155 29.48 -48.66 23.28
C GLU A 155 29.62 -47.37 22.47
N LEU A 156 30.70 -47.22 21.70
CA LEU A 156 30.87 -46.08 20.79
C LEU A 156 29.78 -46.03 19.70
N ALA A 157 29.27 -47.19 19.26
CA ALA A 157 28.24 -47.29 18.24
C ALA A 157 26.81 -47.02 18.77
N SER A 158 26.65 -46.91 20.10
CA SER A 158 25.35 -46.63 20.75
C SER A 158 25.16 -45.16 21.18
N PHE A 159 26.22 -44.35 21.07
CA PHE A 159 26.17 -42.89 21.26
C PHE A 159 26.04 -42.21 19.90
#